data_AF-A0A7W0NX35-F1
#
_entry.id   AF-A0A7W0NX35-F1
#
_cell.length_a   1.000
_cell.length_b   1.000
_cell.length_c   1.000
_cell.angle_alpha   90.00
_cell.angle_beta   90.00
_cell.angle_gamma   90.00
#
_symmetry.space_group_name_H-M   'P 1'
#
loop_
_entity.id
_entity.type
_entity.pdbx_description
1 polymer ?
#
loop_
_entity_poly.entity_id
_entity_poly.type
_entity_poly.pdbx_seq_one_letter_code
_entity_poly.pdbx_strand_id
1 'polypeptide(L)' 'MAQTATAPGPADYDGDGRADVAVFRPDGANWFVQRNTIGILIQQFGINGDSPTPASFVP' A
#
# COMPACT_ATOMS: atom_id res chain seq x y z
N MET A 1 9.01 4.65 19.26
CA MET A 1 7.85 3.97 19.88
C MET A 1 6.62 4.64 19.28
N ALA A 2 5.81 4.08 18.40
CA ALA A 2 5.63 2.75 17.89
C ALA A 2 5.44 2.84 16.36
N GLN A 3 6.01 1.90 15.64
CA GLN A 3 5.74 1.69 14.23
C GLN A 3 4.36 1.04 14.10
N THR A 4 3.29 1.79 14.30
CA THR A 4 1.92 1.34 13.98
C THR A 4 1.57 1.82 12.58
N ALA A 5 2.43 1.49 11.60
CA ALA A 5 2.00 1.45 10.22
C ALA A 5 1.20 0.15 10.07
N THR A 6 -0.13 0.23 10.12
CA THR A 6 -0.98 -0.84 9.59
C THR A 6 -0.69 -0.92 8.10
N ALA A 7 0.33 -1.71 7.74
CA ALA A 7 0.81 -1.80 6.39
C ALA A 7 -0.35 -2.18 5.45
N PRO A 8 -0.45 -1.57 4.26
CA PRO A 8 -1.31 -2.12 3.24
C PRO A 8 -0.82 -3.54 2.93
N GLY A 9 -1.62 -4.52 3.32
CA GLY A 9 -1.30 -5.93 3.15
C GLY A 9 -1.37 -6.35 1.68
N PRO A 10 -1.11 -7.65 1.40
CA PRO A 10 -1.31 -8.20 0.08
C PRO A 10 -2.75 -7.95 -0.42
N ALA A 11 -2.91 -7.28 -1.56
CA ALA A 11 -4.19 -7.00 -2.20
C ALA A 11 -4.01 -6.86 -3.71
N ASP A 12 -5.05 -7.04 -4.52
CA ASP A 12 -4.96 -6.86 -5.97
C ASP A 12 -5.05 -5.35 -6.31
N TYR A 13 -3.91 -4.75 -6.68
CA TYR A 13 -3.79 -3.33 -6.97
C TYR A 13 -3.76 -3.04 -8.48
N ASP A 14 -3.68 -4.07 -9.34
CA ASP A 14 -3.66 -3.92 -10.80
C ASP A 14 -4.78 -4.65 -11.55
N GLY A 15 -5.65 -5.36 -10.83
CA GLY A 15 -6.86 -5.99 -11.32
C GLY A 15 -6.62 -7.35 -12.00
N ASP A 16 -5.51 -8.02 -11.69
CA ASP A 16 -5.10 -9.27 -12.34
C ASP A 16 -5.53 -10.55 -11.58
N GLY A 17 -6.24 -10.38 -10.45
CA GLY A 17 -6.69 -11.47 -9.59
C GLY A 17 -5.60 -12.08 -8.70
N ARG A 18 -4.42 -11.44 -8.60
CA ARG A 18 -3.31 -11.85 -7.73
C ARG A 18 -3.06 -10.79 -6.67
N ALA A 19 -2.47 -11.22 -5.57
CA ALA A 19 -2.09 -10.28 -4.52
C ALA A 19 -0.77 -9.57 -4.87
N ASP A 20 -0.78 -8.26 -4.78
CA ASP A 20 0.34 -7.35 -4.91
C ASP A 20 0.82 -6.87 -3.53
N VAL A 21 2.08 -6.46 -3.44
CA VAL A 21 2.68 -5.98 -2.18
C VAL A 21 2.68 -4.46 -2.15
N ALA A 22 2.23 -3.87 -1.03
CA ALA A 22 2.28 -2.44 -0.82
C ALA A 22 2.99 -2.07 0.50
N VAL A 23 3.63 -0.90 0.50
CA VAL A 23 4.28 -0.30 1.67
C VAL A 23 3.99 1.19 1.71
N PHE A 24 3.52 1.67 2.86
CA PHE A 24 3.37 3.10 3.14
C PHE A 24 4.61 3.63 3.89
N ARG A 25 5.20 4.71 3.39
CA ARG A 25 6.22 5.49 4.10
C ARG A 25 5.61 6.82 4.53
N PRO A 26 5.46 7.08 5.83
CA PRO A 26 4.87 8.32 6.33
C PRO A 26 5.72 9.55 6.00
N ASP A 27 7.03 9.37 5.83
CA ASP A 27 7.91 10.42 5.33
C ASP A 27 7.59 10.75 3.87
N GLY A 28 6.95 11.91 3.67
CA GLY A 28 6.41 12.36 2.39
C GLY A 28 5.09 11.69 1.96
N ALA A 29 4.42 10.92 2.83
CA ALA A 29 3.15 10.24 2.54
C ALA A 29 3.19 9.40 1.24
N ASN A 30 4.25 8.63 1.05
CA ASN A 30 4.52 7.89 -0.17
C ASN A 30 4.04 6.43 -0.07
N TRP A 31 3.37 5.98 -1.13
CA TRP A 31 2.95 4.60 -1.34
C TRP A 31 3.85 3.93 -2.37
N PHE A 32 4.32 2.75 -2.02
CA PHE A 32 5.14 1.90 -2.89
C PHE A 32 4.36 0.62 -3.11
N VAL A 33 3.98 0.32 -4.36
CA VAL A 33 3.23 -0.89 -4.70
C VAL A 33 4.01 -1.67 -5.75
N GLN A 34 4.34 -2.92 -5.44
CA GLN A 34 4.90 -3.86 -6.38
C GLN A 34 3.76 -4.69 -6.96
N ARG A 35 3.27 -4.23 -8.12
CA ARG A 35 2.20 -4.91 -8.86
C ARG A 35 2.78 -6.02 -9.72
N ASN A 36 2.17 -7.19 -9.70
CA ASN A 36 2.67 -8.39 -10.36
C ASN A 36 2.76 -8.20 -11.88
N THR A 37 1.73 -7.60 -12.48
CA THR A 37 1.61 -7.50 -13.93
C THR A 37 2.08 -6.16 -14.48
N ILE A 38 1.81 -5.05 -13.79
CA ILE A 38 2.07 -3.69 -14.31
C ILE A 38 3.37 -3.07 -13.75
N GLY A 39 4.03 -3.73 -12.80
CA GLY A 39 5.28 -3.28 -12.19
C GLY A 39 5.09 -2.25 -11.07
N ILE A 40 6.15 -1.50 -10.77
CA ILE A 40 6.19 -0.66 -9.56
C ILE A 40 5.35 0.61 -9.74
N LEU A 41 4.52 0.92 -8.75
CA LEU A 41 3.89 2.23 -8.55
C LEU A 41 4.54 2.92 -7.36
N ILE A 42 4.92 4.19 -7.54
CA ILE A 42 5.31 5.07 -6.44
C ILE A 42 4.43 6.31 -6.54
N GLN A 43 3.60 6.54 -5.54
CA GLN A 43 2.62 7.63 -5.56
C GLN A 43 2.48 8.24 -4.18
N GLN A 44 2.53 9.57 -4.10
CA GLN A 44 2.16 10.28 -2.87
C GLN A 44 0.63 10.27 -2.73
N PHE A 45 0.13 9.82 -1.58
CA PHE A 45 -1.29 9.87 -1.26
C PHE A 45 -1.49 9.97 0.26
N GLY A 46 -2.37 10.89 0.66
CA GLY A 46 -2.58 11.31 2.05
C GLY A 46 -1.65 12.47 2.46
N ILE A 47 -1.79 12.89 3.71
CA ILE A 47 -0.97 13.94 4.34
C ILE A 47 -0.28 13.41 5.60
N ASN A 48 0.63 14.22 6.17
CA ASN A 48 1.26 13.87 7.44
C ASN A 48 0.20 13.75 8.55
N GLY A 49 0.17 12.60 9.21
CA GLY A 49 -0.83 12.27 10.23
C GLY A 49 -1.89 11.27 9.75
N ASP A 50 -2.03 11.03 8.45
CA ASP A 50 -2.89 9.97 7.95
C ASP A 50 -2.26 8.60 8.21
N SER A 51 -3.08 7.66 8.68
CA SER A 51 -2.66 6.27 8.91
C SER A 51 -3.34 5.34 7.90
N PRO A 52 -2.59 4.50 7.19
CA PRO A 52 -3.18 3.52 6.29
C PRO A 52 -4.01 2.51 7.06
N THR A 53 -5.21 2.20 6.56
CA THR A 53 -6.03 1.10 7.05
C THR A 53 -5.74 -0.18 6.27
N PRO A 54 -5.80 -1.37 6.91
CA PRO A 54 -5.61 -2.64 6.20
C PRO A 54 -6.59 -2.76 5.04
N ALA A 55 -6.10 -3.20 3.89
CA ALA A 55 -6.97 -3.64 2.80
C ALA A 55 -7.70 -4.91 3.26
N SER A 56 -9.03 -4.90 3.22
CA SER A 56 -9.80 -6.13 3.31
C SER A 56 -9.73 -6.83 1.96
N PHE A 57 -8.92 -7.88 1.86
CA PHE A 57 -8.96 -8.81 0.73
C PHE A 57 -10.34 -9.51 0.75
N VAL A 58 -11.16 -9.28 -0.28
CA VAL A 58 -12.40 -10.04 -0.51
C VAL A 58 -12.08 -11.08 -1.60
N PRO A 59 -12.02 -12.38 -1.26
CA PRO A 59 -11.73 -13.45 -2.21
C PRO A 59 -12.84 -13.66 -3.26
#